data_AF-A0A6N7ACV2-F1
#
_entry.id   AF-A0A6N7ACV2-F1
#
_cell.length_a   1.000
_cell.length_b   1.000
_cell.length_c   1.000
_cell.angle_alpha   90.00
_cell.angle_beta   90.00
_cell.angle_gamma   90.00
#
_symmetry.space_group_name_H-M   'P 1'
#
loop_
_entity.id
_entity.type
_entity.pdbx_description
1 polymer ?
#
loop_
_entity_poly.entity_id
_entity_poly.type
_entity_poly.pdbx_seq_one_letter_code
_entity_poly.pdbx_strand_id
1 'polypeptide(L)'
;MTKLLNEAIEKQVREALAGMKEPVQVLFFGSQQNCPACGDTRQLVEEVAALSDKISLAVHDVDADAALAAQYRVDKTPGLVIAAKDGDTVTDYGVRLSGIPAGHEFTTLIQDLLIVSGRDSGLGAATREFLKSLEKPVHLQVFVTPT
;
A
#
# COMPACT_ATOMS: atom_id res chain seq x y z
N MET A 1 -8.68 -21.82 -3.29
CA MET A 1 -7.62 -21.10 -4.01
C MET A 1 -6.29 -21.44 -3.36
N THR A 2 -5.25 -21.67 -4.16
CA THR A 2 -3.90 -21.94 -3.65
C THR A 2 -3.33 -20.64 -3.11
N LYS A 3 -2.75 -20.64 -1.90
CA LYS A 3 -2.09 -19.46 -1.33
C LYS A 3 -0.96 -18.95 -2.23
N LEU A 4 -0.79 -17.63 -2.30
CA LEU A 4 0.34 -17.01 -2.99
C LEU A 4 1.60 -17.05 -2.12
N LEU A 5 1.46 -16.81 -0.82
CA LEU A 5 2.53 -16.86 0.15
C LEU A 5 2.65 -18.28 0.71
N ASN A 6 3.83 -18.88 0.58
CA ASN A 6 4.14 -20.13 1.27
C ASN A 6 4.47 -19.86 2.76
N GLU A 7 4.50 -20.91 3.57
CA GLU A 7 4.72 -20.79 5.02
C GLU A 7 6.04 -20.11 5.41
N ALA A 8 7.11 -20.32 4.61
CA ALA A 8 8.40 -19.70 4.86
C ALA A 8 8.34 -18.18 4.62
N ILE A 9 7.67 -17.74 3.55
CA ILE A 9 7.46 -16.32 3.26
C ILE A 9 6.53 -15.70 4.29
N GLU A 10 5.43 -16.36 4.66
CA GLU A 10 4.54 -15.86 5.73
C GLU A 10 5.30 -15.63 7.03
N LYS A 11 6.22 -16.54 7.41
CA LYS A 11 7.05 -16.37 8.60
C LYS A 11 7.95 -15.12 8.50
N GLN A 12 8.63 -14.94 7.37
CA GLN A 12 9.49 -13.77 7.14
C GLN A 12 8.70 -12.45 7.17
N VAL A 13 7.51 -12.45 6.57
CA VAL A 13 6.64 -11.27 6.56
C VAL A 13 6.13 -10.97 7.97
N ARG A 14 5.73 -11.98 8.76
CA ARG A 14 5.36 -11.78 10.18
C ARG A 14 6.51 -11.18 10.99
N GLU A 15 7.73 -11.70 10.80
CA GLU A 15 8.93 -11.18 11.47
C GLU A 15 9.20 -9.72 11.08
N ALA A 16 9.05 -9.36 9.80
CA ALA A 16 9.20 -7.99 9.34
C ALA A 16 8.10 -7.07 9.92
N LEU A 17 6.83 -7.48 9.82
CA LEU A 17 5.67 -6.72 10.30
C LEU A 17 5.63 -6.56 11.82
N ALA A 18 6.38 -7.36 12.58
CA ALA A 18 6.57 -7.15 14.02
C ALA A 18 7.21 -5.78 14.34
N GLY A 19 7.89 -5.15 13.36
CA GLY A 19 8.42 -3.80 13.47
C GLY A 19 7.38 -2.68 13.30
N MET A 20 6.12 -3.01 12.97
CA MET A 20 5.07 -2.00 12.80
C MET A 20 4.73 -1.32 14.13
N LYS A 21 4.73 0.00 14.13
CA LYS A 21 4.45 0.79 15.34
C LYS A 21 2.96 1.07 15.48
N GLU A 22 2.37 1.71 14.48
CA GLU A 22 0.96 2.14 14.47
C GLU A 22 0.13 1.42 13.41
N PRO A 23 -1.22 1.41 13.54
CA PRO A 23 -2.10 0.81 12.55
C PRO A 23 -2.00 1.45 11.16
N VAL A 24 -2.25 0.67 10.12
CA VAL A 24 -2.23 1.07 8.71
C VAL A 24 -3.52 0.60 8.04
N GLN A 25 -4.09 1.46 7.21
CA GLN A 25 -5.18 1.13 6.31
C GLN A 25 -4.63 0.90 4.91
N VAL A 26 -4.85 -0.31 4.38
CA VAL A 26 -4.65 -0.63 2.98
C VAL A 26 -6.01 -0.51 2.28
N LEU A 27 -6.08 0.28 1.21
CA LEU A 27 -7.25 0.28 0.33
C LEU A 27 -6.83 -0.35 -1.01
N PHE A 28 -7.48 -1.44 -1.38
CA PHE A 28 -7.35 -2.06 -2.69
C PHE A 28 -8.49 -1.58 -3.59
N PHE A 29 -8.15 -1.20 -4.81
CA PHE A 29 -9.07 -0.86 -5.88
C PHE A 29 -8.83 -1.80 -7.07
N GLY A 30 -9.81 -2.65 -7.36
CA GLY A 30 -9.81 -3.51 -8.55
C GLY A 30 -10.77 -3.00 -9.62
N SER A 31 -10.86 -3.70 -10.75
CA SER A 31 -11.97 -3.56 -11.70
C SER A 31 -12.40 -4.95 -12.16
N GLN A 32 -13.69 -5.11 -12.44
CA GLN A 32 -14.23 -6.29 -13.12
C GLN A 32 -13.82 -6.37 -14.59
N GLN A 33 -13.34 -5.27 -15.17
CA GLN A 33 -12.99 -5.16 -16.58
C GLN A 33 -11.50 -4.96 -16.77
N ASN A 34 -10.90 -5.70 -17.70
CA ASN A 34 -9.51 -5.50 -18.14
C ASN A 34 -8.46 -5.43 -17.03
N CYS A 35 -8.64 -6.17 -15.93
CA CYS A 35 -7.68 -6.24 -14.84
C CYS A 35 -7.21 -7.68 -14.55
N PRO A 36 -6.34 -8.26 -15.38
CA PRO A 36 -5.87 -9.64 -15.20
C PRO A 36 -5.19 -9.86 -13.84
N ALA A 37 -4.45 -8.85 -13.35
CA ALA A 37 -3.70 -8.95 -12.10
C ALA A 37 -4.53 -8.60 -10.84
N CYS A 38 -5.81 -8.20 -10.97
CA CYS A 38 -6.63 -7.79 -9.83
C CYS A 38 -6.88 -8.95 -8.85
N GLY A 39 -7.13 -10.15 -9.37
CA GLY A 39 -7.35 -11.34 -8.52
C GLY A 39 -6.13 -11.64 -7.65
N ASP A 40 -4.97 -11.78 -8.28
CA ASP A 40 -3.71 -12.08 -7.60
C ASP A 40 -3.29 -10.95 -6.65
N THR A 41 -3.45 -9.68 -7.04
CA THR A 41 -3.13 -8.54 -6.18
C THR A 41 -4.03 -8.50 -4.96
N ARG A 42 -5.33 -8.73 -5.13
CA ARG A 42 -6.29 -8.80 -4.02
C ARG A 42 -5.91 -9.93 -3.05
N GLN A 43 -5.67 -11.13 -3.58
CA GLN A 43 -5.28 -12.28 -2.77
C GLN A 43 -3.99 -12.00 -1.99
N LEU A 44 -2.99 -11.39 -2.65
CA LEU A 44 -1.71 -11.04 -2.03
C LEU A 44 -1.92 -10.10 -0.83
N VAL A 45 -2.69 -9.03 -0.99
CA VAL A 45 -2.92 -8.08 0.12
C VAL A 45 -3.84 -8.62 1.20
N GLU A 46 -4.79 -9.51 0.87
CA GLU A 46 -5.58 -10.25 1.86
C GLU A 46 -4.68 -11.17 2.70
N GLU A 47 -3.77 -11.92 2.07
CA GLU A 47 -2.81 -12.77 2.76
C GLU A 47 -1.88 -11.95 3.65
N VAL A 48 -1.30 -10.85 3.16
CA VAL A 48 -0.43 -9.96 3.96
C VAL A 48 -1.18 -9.31 5.13
N ALA A 49 -2.39 -8.80 4.90
CA ALA A 49 -3.19 -8.19 5.97
C ALA A 49 -3.52 -9.19 7.09
N ALA A 50 -3.73 -10.47 6.76
CA ALA A 50 -3.96 -11.51 7.75
C ALA A 50 -2.71 -11.86 8.61
N LEU A 51 -1.53 -11.34 8.27
CA LEU A 51 -0.29 -11.59 9.02
C LEU A 51 -0.07 -10.59 10.18
N SER A 52 -0.83 -9.50 10.26
CA SER A 52 -0.69 -8.47 11.31
C SER A 52 -2.04 -7.84 11.67
N ASP A 53 -2.33 -7.74 12.97
CA ASP A 53 -3.52 -7.07 13.51
C ASP A 53 -3.50 -5.54 13.31
N LYS A 54 -2.33 -4.96 13.02
CA LYS A 54 -2.16 -3.54 12.71
C LYS A 54 -2.55 -3.18 11.28
N ILE A 55 -2.86 -4.15 10.42
CA ILE A 55 -3.25 -3.90 9.02
C ILE A 55 -4.75 -4.09 8.88
N SER A 56 -5.44 -3.02 8.49
CA SER A 56 -6.83 -3.08 8.04
C SER A 56 -6.86 -3.05 6.51
N LEU A 57 -7.61 -3.95 5.89
CA LEU A 57 -7.81 -3.98 4.43
C LEU A 57 -9.25 -3.59 4.09
N ALA A 58 -9.40 -2.68 3.13
CA ALA A 58 -10.68 -2.36 2.48
C ALA A 58 -10.56 -2.66 0.99
N VAL A 59 -11.57 -3.34 0.42
CA VAL A 59 -11.59 -3.79 -0.97
C VAL A 59 -12.70 -3.04 -1.69
N HIS A 60 -12.32 -2.35 -2.75
CA HIS A 60 -13.18 -1.49 -3.55
C HIS A 60 -13.08 -1.85 -5.03
N ASP A 61 -14.11 -1.49 -5.78
CA ASP A 61 -14.11 -1.53 -7.23
C ASP A 61 -13.99 -0.10 -7.77
N VAL A 62 -13.06 0.15 -8.69
CA VAL A 62 -12.73 1.50 -9.16
C VAL A 62 -13.92 2.17 -9.85
N ASP A 63 -14.78 1.38 -10.51
CA ASP A 63 -15.92 1.87 -11.26
C ASP A 63 -17.14 2.05 -10.35
N ALA A 64 -17.39 1.08 -9.45
CA ALA A 64 -18.50 1.17 -8.50
C ALA A 64 -18.26 2.20 -7.39
N ASP A 65 -17.01 2.35 -6.93
CA ASP A 65 -16.59 3.27 -5.86
C ASP A 65 -15.82 4.49 -6.43
N ALA A 66 -16.20 4.97 -7.63
CA ALA A 66 -15.46 6.00 -8.37
C ALA A 66 -15.17 7.28 -7.58
N ALA A 67 -16.10 7.72 -6.73
CA ALA A 67 -15.89 8.90 -5.87
C ALA A 67 -14.77 8.67 -4.84
N LEU A 68 -14.71 7.47 -4.27
CA LEU A 68 -13.67 7.07 -3.32
C LEU A 68 -12.32 6.88 -4.04
N ALA A 69 -12.32 6.25 -5.20
CA ALA A 69 -11.12 6.12 -6.03
C ALA A 69 -10.54 7.50 -6.40
N ALA A 70 -11.39 8.45 -6.79
CA ALA A 70 -10.99 9.83 -7.07
C ALA A 70 -10.44 10.55 -5.83
N GLN A 71 -11.08 10.39 -4.65
CA GLN A 71 -10.60 10.95 -3.38
C GLN A 71 -9.16 10.50 -3.08
N TYR A 72 -8.88 9.21 -3.27
CA TYR A 72 -7.54 8.64 -3.04
C TYR A 72 -6.61 8.75 -4.26
N ARG A 73 -7.04 9.40 -5.35
CA ARG A 73 -6.25 9.61 -6.57
C ARG A 73 -5.79 8.28 -7.21
N VAL A 74 -6.68 7.29 -7.20
CA VAL A 74 -6.46 6.01 -7.88
C VAL A 74 -7.04 6.10 -9.28
N ASP A 75 -6.16 6.02 -10.29
CA ASP A 75 -6.50 6.14 -11.71
C ASP A 75 -6.11 4.89 -12.53
N LYS A 76 -5.58 3.86 -11.87
CA LYS A 76 -5.11 2.59 -12.47
C LYS A 76 -5.53 1.41 -11.60
N THR A 77 -5.79 0.28 -12.25
CA THR A 77 -6.13 -0.98 -11.60
C THR A 77 -5.14 -2.10 -11.96
N PRO A 78 -4.75 -2.95 -11.00
CA PRO A 78 -5.07 -2.85 -9.58
C PRO A 78 -4.34 -1.67 -8.92
N GLY A 79 -5.01 -0.98 -8.02
CA GLY A 79 -4.46 0.15 -7.26
C GLY A 79 -4.45 -0.15 -5.77
N LEU A 80 -3.32 0.11 -5.11
CA LEU A 80 -3.19 0.03 -3.66
C LEU A 80 -2.90 1.42 -3.09
N VAL A 81 -3.57 1.76 -1.99
CA VAL A 81 -3.28 2.94 -1.18
C VAL A 81 -2.82 2.45 0.18
N ILE A 82 -1.66 2.93 0.63
CA ILE A 82 -1.12 2.63 1.96
C ILE A 82 -1.24 3.90 2.81
N ALA A 83 -2.16 3.90 3.77
CA ALA A 83 -2.52 5.07 4.56
C ALA A 83 -2.36 4.82 6.06
N ALA A 84 -2.07 5.88 6.82
CA ALA A 84 -2.08 5.81 8.27
C ALA A 84 -3.51 5.67 8.79
N LYS A 85 -3.68 4.94 9.90
CA LYS A 85 -4.98 4.76 10.56
C LYS A 85 -4.85 5.06 12.06
N ASP A 86 -5.65 6.01 12.52
CA ASP A 86 -5.72 6.44 13.92
C ASP A 86 -7.19 6.40 14.37
N GLY A 87 -7.59 5.30 15.01
CA GLY A 87 -8.99 4.98 15.28
C GLY A 87 -9.79 4.82 13.97
N ASP A 88 -10.84 5.62 13.82
CA ASP A 88 -11.66 5.68 12.61
C ASP A 88 -11.13 6.67 11.55
N THR A 89 -10.06 7.39 11.86
CA THR A 89 -9.45 8.36 10.93
C THR A 89 -8.44 7.66 10.03
N VAL A 90 -8.60 7.82 8.72
CA VAL A 90 -7.62 7.39 7.72
C VAL A 90 -6.90 8.61 7.16
N THR A 91 -5.58 8.66 7.33
CA THR A 91 -4.74 9.75 6.83
C THR A 91 -3.93 9.27 5.63
N ASP A 92 -4.25 9.81 4.45
CA ASP A 92 -3.56 9.50 3.20
C ASP A 92 -2.25 10.31 3.06
N TYR A 93 -1.10 9.63 3.13
CA TYR A 93 0.22 10.24 2.97
C TYR A 93 0.73 10.34 1.52
N GLY A 94 -0.05 9.92 0.53
CA GLY A 94 0.39 10.00 -0.87
C GLY A 94 1.07 8.74 -1.41
N VAL A 95 1.12 7.62 -0.66
CA VAL A 95 1.73 6.36 -1.09
C VAL A 95 0.72 5.53 -1.88
N ARG A 96 1.09 5.09 -3.10
CA ARG A 96 0.30 4.17 -3.92
C ARG A 96 1.17 3.19 -4.68
N LEU A 97 0.63 2.00 -4.93
CA LEU A 97 1.18 1.03 -5.88
C LEU A 97 0.16 0.80 -6.98
N SER A 98 0.58 0.89 -8.25
CA SER A 98 -0.27 0.61 -9.41
C SER A 98 0.27 -0.60 -10.15
N GLY A 99 -0.52 -1.67 -10.21
CA GLY A 99 -0.06 -3.01 -10.60
C GLY A 99 0.14 -3.92 -9.39
N ILE A 100 0.49 -5.18 -9.65
CA ILE A 100 0.75 -6.17 -8.61
C ILE A 100 2.16 -5.95 -8.01
N PRO A 101 2.30 -5.74 -6.68
CA PRO A 101 3.61 -5.63 -6.03
C PRO A 101 4.18 -7.03 -5.76
N ALA A 102 4.45 -7.79 -6.83
CA ALA A 102 5.05 -9.13 -6.76
C ALA A 102 6.54 -9.10 -7.13
N GLY A 103 7.23 -10.23 -6.93
CA GLY A 103 8.66 -10.33 -7.23
C GLY A 103 9.49 -9.41 -6.33
N HIS A 104 10.40 -8.64 -6.92
CA HIS A 104 11.24 -7.69 -6.18
C HIS A 104 10.42 -6.59 -5.48
N GLU A 105 9.30 -6.18 -6.07
CA GLU A 105 8.41 -5.15 -5.52
C GLU A 105 7.55 -5.64 -4.34
N PHE A 106 7.56 -6.93 -4.03
CA PHE A 106 6.94 -7.41 -2.80
C PHE A 106 7.61 -6.81 -1.56
N THR A 107 8.92 -6.58 -1.62
CA THR A 107 9.66 -5.93 -0.54
C THR A 107 9.23 -4.48 -0.37
N THR A 108 8.95 -3.77 -1.48
CA THR A 108 8.44 -2.39 -1.48
C THR A 108 7.13 -2.29 -0.71
N LEU A 109 6.17 -3.21 -0.96
CA LEU A 109 4.91 -3.25 -0.21
C LEU A 109 5.14 -3.39 1.31
N ILE A 110 6.01 -4.31 1.73
CA ILE A 110 6.29 -4.52 3.16
C ILE A 110 6.99 -3.29 3.78
N GLN A 111 7.90 -2.66 3.05
CA GLN A 111 8.58 -1.44 3.50
C GLN A 111 7.62 -0.26 3.62
N ASP A 112 6.70 -0.07 2.67
CA ASP A 112 5.69 0.98 2.70
C ASP A 112 4.79 0.83 3.94
N LEU A 113 4.35 -0.40 4.25
CA LEU A 113 3.59 -0.69 5.47
C LEU A 113 4.36 -0.29 6.72
N LEU A 114 5.65 -0.64 6.80
CA LEU A 114 6.50 -0.30 7.94
C LEU A 114 6.72 1.21 8.08
N ILE A 115 7.04 1.90 6.99
CA ILE A 115 7.28 3.36 6.99
C ILE A 115 6.01 4.11 7.38
N VAL A 116 4.87 3.78 6.78
CA VAL A 116 3.59 4.41 7.11
C VAL A 116 3.19 4.10 8.55
N SER A 117 3.41 2.87 9.04
CA SER A 117 3.18 2.52 10.45
C SER A 117 4.07 3.31 11.41
N GLY A 118 5.25 3.74 10.97
CA GLY A 118 6.20 4.48 11.79
C GLY A 118 5.80 5.93 12.05
N ARG A 119 4.88 6.50 11.25
CA ARG A 119 4.50 7.93 11.25
C ARG A 119 5.68 8.87 11.07
N ASP A 120 6.79 8.34 10.58
CA ASP A 120 8.05 9.02 10.44
C ASP A 120 8.73 8.58 9.14
N SER A 121 9.05 9.53 8.27
CA SER A 121 9.68 9.26 6.97
C SER A 121 11.15 8.84 7.08
N GLY A 122 11.77 8.98 8.25
CA GLY A 122 13.20 8.70 8.44
C GLY A 122 14.13 9.71 7.74
N LEU A 123 13.59 10.74 7.10
CA LEU A 123 14.37 11.77 6.41
C LEU A 123 15.13 12.65 7.42
N GLY A 124 16.35 13.06 7.05
CA GLY A 124 17.15 13.98 7.84
C GLY A 124 16.54 15.39 7.93
N ALA A 125 16.95 16.15 8.94
CA ALA A 125 16.39 17.49 9.22
C ALA A 125 16.51 18.44 8.01
N ALA A 126 17.67 18.49 7.35
CA ALA A 126 17.89 19.34 6.18
C ALA A 126 16.90 19.03 5.03
N THR A 127 16.65 17.74 4.78
CA THR A 127 15.68 17.31 3.76
C THR A 127 14.26 17.71 4.15
N ARG A 128 13.87 17.56 5.42
CA ARG A 128 12.53 17.98 5.88
C ARG A 128 12.33 19.48 5.76
N GLU A 129 13.32 20.29 6.10
CA GLU A 129 13.25 21.74 5.95
C GLU A 129 13.13 22.16 4.49
N PHE A 130 13.87 21.50 3.59
CA PHE A 130 13.69 21.69 2.15
C PHE A 130 12.28 21.28 1.68
N LEU A 131 11.76 20.14 2.12
CA LEU A 131 10.42 19.69 1.71
C LEU A 131 9.31 20.63 2.20
N LYS A 132 9.49 21.30 3.35
CA LYS A 132 8.55 22.31 3.86
C LYS A 132 8.49 23.57 3.00
N SER A 133 9.53 23.87 2.22
CA SER A 133 9.56 25.06 1.35
C SER A 133 8.92 24.82 -0.02
N LEU A 134 8.43 23.61 -0.31
CA LEU A 134 7.75 23.30 -1.57
C LEU A 134 6.39 24.02 -1.63
N GLU A 135 6.25 24.97 -2.55
CA GLU A 135 5.03 25.76 -2.74
C GLU A 135 3.99 25.12 -3.66
N LYS A 136 4.38 24.06 -4.38
CA LYS A 136 3.52 23.37 -5.36
C LYS A 136 3.47 21.88 -5.06
N PRO A 137 2.31 21.22 -5.22
CA PRO A 137 2.22 19.77 -5.13
C PRO A 137 3.17 19.10 -6.11
N VAL A 138 3.93 18.12 -5.63
CA VAL A 138 4.82 17.29 -6.44
C VAL A 138 4.19 15.91 -6.56
N HIS A 139 3.92 15.48 -7.79
CA HIS A 139 3.46 14.13 -8.08
C HIS A 139 4.66 13.31 -8.59
N LEU A 140 5.14 12.38 -7.76
CA LEU A 140 6.23 11.48 -8.11
C LEU A 140 5.66 10.16 -8.63
N GLN A 141 6.14 9.72 -9.79
CA GLN A 141 5.82 8.42 -10.37
C GLN A 141 7.12 7.68 -10.66
N VAL A 142 7.27 6.50 -10.06
CA VAL A 142 8.42 5.62 -10.27
C VAL A 142 7.93 4.42 -11.06
N PHE A 143 8.46 4.25 -12.26
CA PHE A 143 8.10 3.13 -13.14
C PHE A 143 9.13 2.02 -12.95
N VAL A 144 8.63 0.82 -12.63
CA VAL A 144 9.44 -0.37 -12.39
C VAL A 144 8.91 -1.53 -13.23
N THR A 145 9.77 -2.51 -13.49
CA THR A 145 9.38 -3.81 -14.02
C THR A 145 9.56 -4.86 -12.92
N PRO A 146 8.70 -5.88 -12.82
CA PRO A 146 8.85 -6.94 -11.81
C PRO A 146 10.16 -7.76 -11.93
N THR A 147 10.90 -7.55 -13.02
CA THR A 147 12.24 -8.09 -13.35
C THR A 147 12.94 -7.19 -14.36
#